data_AF-A0A821AR20-F1
#
_entry.id   AF-A0A821AR20-F1
#
_cell.length_a   1.000
_cell.length_b   1.000
_cell.length_c   1.000
_cell.angle_alpha   90.00
_cell.angle_beta   90.00
_cell.angle_gamma   90.00
#
_symmetry.space_group_name_H-M   'P 1'
#
loop_
_entity.id
_entity.type
_entity.pdbx_description
1 polymer ?
#
loop_
_entity_poly.entity_id
_entity_poly.type
_entity_poly.pdbx_seq_one_letter_code
_entity_poly.pdbx_strand_id
1 'polypeptide(L)'
;TESNINLIVDAIFGFGFAGEIREPYNQILKEIKTLEKTKPIVSIDIPSGWDVEKGPINDDCIQPDCVISLTAPKLCMQYFQGKYHFLGGRFVPRALEEKYKINLPNYSNSEQIIQI
;
A
#
# COMPACT_ATOMS: atom_id res chain seq x y z
N THR A 1 -17.90 -16.39 -10.60
CA THR A 1 -18.59 -15.08 -10.55
C THR A 1 -18.48 -14.55 -9.13
N GLU A 2 -17.52 -13.67 -8.84
CA GLU A 2 -17.20 -12.99 -7.54
C GLU A 2 -17.07 -13.83 -6.25
N SER A 3 -17.86 -14.89 -6.07
CA SER A 3 -17.89 -15.82 -4.93
C SER A 3 -16.58 -16.60 -4.69
N ASN A 4 -15.66 -16.60 -5.66
CA ASN A 4 -14.39 -17.33 -5.56
C ASN A 4 -13.16 -16.43 -5.37
N ILE A 5 -13.36 -15.12 -5.13
CA ILE A 5 -12.26 -14.21 -4.76
C ILE A 5 -12.09 -14.32 -3.24
N ASN A 6 -10.90 -14.70 -2.78
CA ASN A 6 -10.57 -14.74 -1.35
C ASN A 6 -9.83 -13.48 -0.88
N LEU A 7 -9.17 -12.77 -1.79
CA LEU A 7 -8.33 -11.62 -1.52
C LEU A 7 -8.15 -10.79 -2.80
N ILE A 8 -8.02 -9.48 -2.64
CA ILE A 8 -7.73 -8.54 -3.73
C ILE A 8 -6.33 -7.98 -3.51
N VAL A 9 -5.49 -8.04 -4.55
CA VAL A 9 -4.19 -7.35 -4.56
C VAL A 9 -4.35 -6.06 -5.35
N ASP A 10 -4.26 -4.95 -4.65
CA ASP A 10 -4.21 -3.62 -5.24
C ASP A 10 -2.76 -3.28 -5.61
N ALA A 11 -2.46 -3.34 -6.91
CA ALA A 11 -1.18 -2.96 -7.51
C ALA A 11 -1.39 -2.00 -8.69
N ILE A 12 -2.43 -1.16 -8.63
CA ILE A 12 -2.84 -0.30 -9.74
C ILE A 12 -1.94 0.94 -9.80
N PHE A 13 -1.76 1.66 -8.69
CA PHE A 13 -0.93 2.85 -8.60
C PHE A 13 0.00 2.79 -7.38
N GLY A 14 1.28 3.11 -7.59
CA GLY A 14 2.25 3.30 -6.53
C GLY A 14 2.57 4.79 -6.29
N PHE A 15 3.64 5.05 -5.53
CA PHE A 15 4.04 6.42 -5.13
C PHE A 15 4.30 7.41 -6.28
N GLY A 16 4.60 6.92 -7.49
CA GLY A 16 4.88 7.75 -8.66
C GLY A 16 3.63 8.29 -9.38
N PHE A 17 2.43 7.87 -8.96
CA PHE A 17 1.20 8.38 -9.55
C PHE A 17 0.90 9.79 -9.08
N ALA A 18 0.52 10.67 -10.01
CA ALA A 18 0.10 12.03 -9.73
C ALA A 18 -1.03 12.44 -10.67
N GLY A 19 -1.94 13.28 -10.17
CA GLY A 19 -3.08 13.78 -10.92
C GLY A 19 -4.35 12.95 -10.75
N GLU A 20 -5.31 13.17 -11.65
CA GLU A 20 -6.63 12.53 -11.57
C GLU A 20 -6.60 11.09 -12.07
N ILE A 21 -7.31 10.22 -11.35
CA ILE A 21 -7.53 8.83 -11.77
C ILE A 21 -8.52 8.83 -12.94
N ARG A 22 -8.09 8.27 -14.08
CA ARG A 22 -8.87 8.18 -15.30
C ARG A 22 -9.36 6.76 -15.55
N GLU A 23 -10.34 6.63 -16.44
CA GLU A 23 -10.80 5.33 -16.94
C GLU A 23 -9.62 4.52 -17.55
N PRO A 24 -9.60 3.19 -17.34
CA PRO A 24 -10.61 2.37 -16.65
C PRO A 24 -10.41 2.28 -15.12
N TYR A 25 -9.39 2.93 -14.57
CA TYR A 25 -8.93 2.68 -13.20
C TYR A 25 -9.86 3.24 -12.13
N ASN A 26 -10.53 4.35 -12.39
CA ASN A 26 -11.56 4.89 -11.50
C ASN A 26 -12.74 3.90 -11.34
N GLN A 27 -13.16 3.24 -12.42
CA GLN A 27 -14.22 2.23 -12.37
C GLN A 27 -13.76 0.98 -11.62
N ILE A 28 -12.52 0.52 -11.87
CA ILE A 28 -11.93 -0.62 -11.15
C ILE A 28 -11.84 -0.34 -9.65
N LEU A 29 -11.39 0.85 -9.24
CA LEU A 29 -11.29 1.21 -7.83
C LEU A 29 -12.67 1.28 -7.16
N LYS A 30 -13.69 1.77 -7.87
CA LYS A 30 -15.08 1.73 -7.37
C LYS A 30 -15.57 0.32 -7.15
N GLU A 31 -15.28 -0.61 -8.07
CA GLU A 31 -15.64 -2.02 -7.92
C GLU A 31 -14.91 -2.65 -6.72
N ILE A 32 -13.61 -2.42 -6.56
CA ILE A 32 -12.84 -2.89 -5.40
C ILE A 32 -13.42 -2.32 -4.10
N LYS A 33 -13.77 -1.03 -4.08
CA LYS A 33 -14.41 -0.36 -2.94
C LYS A 33 -15.70 -1.04 -2.51
N THR A 34 -16.52 -1.52 -3.44
CA THR A 34 -17.75 -2.27 -3.09
C THR A 34 -17.48 -3.59 -2.37
N LEU A 35 -16.29 -4.17 -2.58
CA LEU A 35 -15.89 -5.46 -2.01
C LEU A 35 -15.13 -5.35 -0.69
N GLU A 36 -14.63 -4.16 -0.31
CA GLU A 36 -13.70 -3.97 0.83
C GLU A 36 -14.22 -4.50 2.18
N LYS A 37 -15.55 -4.51 2.37
CA LYS A 37 -16.17 -5.03 3.61
C LYS A 37 -16.24 -6.55 3.69
N THR A 38 -16.09 -7.24 2.57
CA THR A 38 -16.29 -8.70 2.46
C THR A 38 -15.05 -9.44 1.97
N LYS A 39 -14.11 -8.73 1.33
CA LYS A 39 -12.89 -9.26 0.76
C LYS A 39 -11.70 -8.46 1.27
N PRO A 40 -10.68 -9.11 1.84
CA PRO A 40 -9.48 -8.42 2.26
C PRO A 40 -8.75 -7.82 1.06
N ILE A 41 -8.31 -6.58 1.21
CA ILE A 41 -7.50 -5.88 0.21
C ILE A 41 -6.07 -5.74 0.74
N VAL A 42 -5.11 -6.09 -0.11
CA VAL A 42 -3.67 -5.89 0.11
C VAL A 42 -3.17 -4.88 -0.90
N SER A 43 -2.76 -3.70 -0.45
CA SER A 43 -2.18 -2.68 -1.32
C SER A 43 -0.66 -2.77 -1.35
N ILE A 44 -0.10 -2.73 -2.57
CA ILE A 44 1.33 -2.71 -2.80
C ILE A 44 1.81 -1.26 -2.78
N ASP A 45 2.75 -0.97 -1.89
CA ASP A 45 3.38 0.32 -1.65
C ASP A 45 2.48 1.39 -1.02
N ILE A 46 1.39 1.76 -1.68
CA ILE A 46 0.39 2.74 -1.26
C ILE A 46 -0.98 2.26 -1.75
N PRO A 47 -2.07 2.47 -0.99
CA PRO A 47 -3.41 2.21 -1.49
C PRO A 47 -3.74 3.09 -2.71
N SER A 48 -4.13 2.45 -3.81
CA SER A 48 -4.41 3.17 -5.05
C SER A 48 -5.49 4.22 -4.87
N GLY A 49 -5.19 5.44 -5.31
CA GLY A 49 -6.06 6.61 -5.18
C GLY A 49 -5.91 7.39 -3.88
N TRP A 50 -4.97 7.00 -3.01
CA TRP A 50 -4.51 7.88 -1.93
C TRP A 50 -3.50 8.90 -2.45
N ASP A 51 -3.48 10.08 -1.82
CA ASP A 51 -2.37 11.02 -1.94
C ASP A 51 -1.15 10.45 -1.19
N VAL A 52 0.02 10.52 -1.82
CA VAL A 52 1.28 9.93 -1.31
C VAL A 52 1.73 10.50 0.03
N GLU A 53 1.28 11.70 0.40
CA GLU A 53 1.60 12.34 1.68
C GLU A 53 0.39 12.49 2.59
N LYS A 54 -0.76 12.88 2.03
CA LYS A 54 -1.95 13.29 2.79
C LYS A 54 -2.92 12.14 3.07
N GLY A 55 -2.65 10.94 2.54
CA GLY A 55 -3.52 9.78 2.76
C GLY A 55 -4.76 9.77 1.86
N PRO A 56 -5.89 9.20 2.31
CA PRO A 56 -7.10 9.12 1.50
C PRO A 56 -7.62 10.53 1.17
N ILE A 57 -7.93 10.76 -0.11
CA ILE A 57 -8.37 12.06 -0.61
C ILE A 57 -9.84 12.33 -0.22
N ASN A 58 -10.62 11.27 -0.06
CA ASN A 58 -12.02 11.29 0.35
C ASN A 58 -12.43 9.89 0.88
N ASP A 59 -13.69 9.76 1.32
CA ASP A 59 -14.23 8.50 1.85
C ASP A 59 -14.43 7.39 0.78
N ASP A 60 -14.39 7.76 -0.51
CA ASP A 60 -14.51 6.81 -1.62
C ASP A 60 -13.20 6.07 -1.91
N CYS A 61 -12.07 6.52 -1.35
CA CYS A 61 -10.80 5.81 -1.44
C CYS A 61 -10.92 4.42 -0.78
N ILE A 62 -10.32 3.41 -1.41
CA ILE A 62 -10.23 2.06 -0.83
C ILE A 62 -9.50 2.10 0.52
N GLN A 63 -9.94 1.25 1.46
CA GLN A 63 -9.35 1.13 2.80
C GLN A 63 -8.83 -0.31 2.97
N PRO A 64 -7.54 -0.58 2.70
CA PRO A 64 -7.04 -1.94 2.71
C PRO A 64 -6.87 -2.51 4.12
N ASP A 65 -7.05 -3.83 4.26
CA ASP A 65 -6.69 -4.55 5.50
C ASP A 65 -5.17 -4.66 5.67
N CYS A 66 -4.42 -4.62 4.57
CA CYS A 66 -2.97 -4.81 4.57
C CYS A 66 -2.27 -3.85 3.58
N VAL A 67 -1.13 -3.29 3.98
CA VAL A 67 -0.23 -2.58 3.07
C VAL A 67 1.17 -3.19 3.15
N ILE A 68 1.80 -3.34 1.99
CA ILE A 68 3.22 -3.70 1.87
C ILE A 68 3.98 -2.47 1.37
N SER A 69 4.51 -1.66 2.27
CA SER A 69 5.39 -0.54 1.90
C SER A 69 6.70 -1.07 1.32
N LEU A 70 7.13 -0.54 0.17
CA LEU A 70 8.39 -0.92 -0.46
C LEU A 70 9.48 0.10 -0.16
N THR A 71 10.69 -0.38 0.15
CA THR A 71 11.88 0.41 0.51
C THR A 71 11.74 1.13 1.85
N ALA A 72 10.73 1.99 1.99
CA ALA A 72 10.37 2.70 3.21
C ALA A 72 8.87 3.06 3.15
N PRO A 73 8.17 3.15 4.31
CA PRO A 73 6.80 3.66 4.34
C PRO A 73 6.72 5.09 3.80
N LYS A 74 5.68 5.39 3.01
CA LYS A 74 5.39 6.75 2.57
C LYS A 74 4.63 7.51 3.64
N LEU A 75 4.63 8.84 3.57
CA LEU A 75 4.00 9.70 4.56
C LEU A 75 2.51 9.40 4.73
N CYS A 76 1.81 9.03 3.66
CA CYS A 76 0.40 8.62 3.72
C CYS A 76 0.12 7.42 4.65
N MET A 77 1.13 6.62 4.99
CA MET A 77 0.96 5.48 5.89
C MET A 77 0.62 5.89 7.33
N GLN A 78 0.79 7.17 7.70
CA GLN A 78 0.29 7.68 8.99
C GLN A 78 -1.24 7.66 9.10
N TYR A 79 -1.96 7.54 7.97
CA TYR A 79 -3.42 7.44 7.91
C TYR A 79 -3.91 6.00 7.76
N PHE A 80 -3.01 5.02 7.66
CA PHE A 80 -3.38 3.63 7.52
C PHE A 80 -4.04 3.10 8.81
N GLN A 81 -5.20 2.47 8.67
CA GLN A 81 -5.97 1.90 9.79
C GLN A 81 -6.23 0.39 9.64
N GLY A 82 -5.62 -0.24 8.64
CA GLY A 82 -5.74 -1.68 8.42
C GLY A 82 -4.99 -2.49 9.48
N LYS A 83 -5.12 -3.81 9.38
CA LYS A 83 -4.63 -4.77 10.39
C LYS A 83 -3.15 -5.07 10.24
N TYR A 84 -2.61 -5.01 9.02
CA TYR A 84 -1.27 -5.49 8.72
C TYR A 84 -0.48 -4.44 7.94
N HIS A 85 0.63 -3.98 8.50
CA HIS A 85 1.59 -3.14 7.78
C HIS A 85 2.90 -3.89 7.67
N PHE A 86 3.28 -4.27 6.45
CA PHE A 86 4.57 -4.89 6.17
C PHE A 86 5.49 -3.89 5.48
N LEU A 87 6.76 -3.94 5.83
CA LEU A 87 7.85 -3.36 5.08
C LEU A 87 8.54 -4.45 4.27
N GLY A 88 8.67 -4.24 2.96
CA GLY A 88 9.44 -5.08 2.05
C GLY A 88 10.46 -4.30 1.26
N GLY A 89 11.21 -5.00 0.41
CA GLY A 89 12.27 -4.40 -0.39
C GLY A 89 13.60 -4.33 0.36
N ARG A 90 14.04 -5.48 0.88
CA ARG A 90 15.32 -5.67 1.59
C ARG A 90 16.52 -5.63 0.64
N PHE A 91 16.74 -4.49 0.01
CA PHE A 91 17.86 -4.25 -0.90
C PHE A 91 18.50 -2.87 -0.72
N VAL A 92 18.05 -2.08 0.28
CA VAL A 92 18.60 -0.75 0.55
C VAL A 92 20.01 -0.87 1.11
N PRO A 93 21.04 -0.33 0.44
CA PRO A 93 22.40 -0.31 0.97
C PRO A 93 22.47 0.61 2.19
N ARG A 94 23.30 0.23 3.18
CA ARG A 94 23.54 1.02 4.40
C ARG A 94 23.89 2.49 4.13
N ALA A 95 24.65 2.76 3.06
CA ALA A 95 25.00 4.12 2.67
C ALA A 95 23.77 4.98 2.28
N LEU A 96 22.74 4.39 1.67
CA LEU A 96 21.50 5.11 1.37
C LEU A 96 20.63 5.27 2.61
N GLU A 97 20.57 4.23 3.46
CA GLU A 97 19.85 4.31 4.73
C GLU A 97 20.38 5.45 5.61
N GLU A 98 21.71 5.55 5.78
CA GLU A 98 22.36 6.60 6.56
C GLU A 98 22.17 7.98 5.92
N LYS A 99 22.31 8.08 4.59
CA LYS A 99 22.16 9.35 3.86
C LYS A 99 20.75 9.94 4.00
N TYR A 100 19.72 9.10 3.92
CA TYR A 100 18.32 9.54 3.95
C TYR A 100 17.65 9.38 5.32
N LYS A 101 18.39 8.90 6.34
CA LYS A 101 17.91 8.67 7.71
C LYS A 101 16.62 7.82 7.75
N ILE A 102 16.61 6.74 6.96
CA ILE A 102 15.42 5.90 6.77
C ILE A 102 15.09 5.10 8.04
N ASN A 103 16.11 4.76 8.84
CA ASN A 103 15.99 3.99 10.08
C ASN A 103 15.24 2.66 9.86
N LEU A 104 15.78 1.80 9.00
CA LEU A 104 15.11 0.55 8.63
C LEU A 104 15.12 -0.44 9.81
N PRO A 105 14.02 -1.19 10.02
CA PRO A 105 14.02 -2.26 10.99
C PRO A 105 14.91 -3.43 10.53
N ASN A 106 15.40 -4.21 11.51
CA ASN A 106 16.18 -5.41 11.22
C ASN A 106 15.27 -6.54 10.73
N TYR A 107 15.40 -6.90 9.46
CA TYR A 107 14.77 -8.09 8.91
C TYR A 107 15.33 -9.35 9.57
N SER A 108 14.45 -10.28 9.96
CA SER A 108 14.85 -11.55 10.56
C SER A 108 15.47 -12.48 9.53
N ASN A 109 16.57 -13.15 9.86
CA ASN A 109 17.22 -14.18 9.02
C ASN A 109 17.34 -13.75 7.55
N SER A 110 16.74 -14.52 6.64
CA SER A 110 16.63 -14.28 5.19
C SER A 110 15.28 -13.72 4.76
N GLU A 111 14.42 -13.30 5.70
CA GLU A 111 13.10 -12.74 5.39
C GLU A 111 13.22 -11.51 4.49
N GLN A 112 12.29 -11.41 3.55
CA GLN A 112 12.21 -10.28 2.60
C GLN A 112 11.18 -9.23 3.02
N ILE A 113 10.42 -9.51 4.08
CA ILE A 113 9.42 -8.63 4.67
C ILE A 113 9.53 -8.65 6.19
N ILE A 114 9.02 -7.60 6.83
CA ILE A 114 8.85 -7.51 8.28
C ILE A 114 7.57 -6.74 8.58
N GLN A 115 6.80 -7.18 9.57
CA GLN A 115 5.63 -6.43 10.04
C GLN A 115 6.10 -5.27 10.95
N ILE A 116 5.59 -4.06 10.71
CA ILE A 116 5.96 -2.82 11.41
C ILE A 116 4.76 -2.14 12.07
#